data_AF-A0A484KM37-F1
#
_entry.id   AF-A0A484KM37-F1
#
_cell.length_a   1.000
_cell.length_b   1.000
_cell.length_c   1.000
_cell.angle_alpha   90.00
_cell.angle_beta   90.00
_cell.angle_gamma   90.00
#
_symmetry.space_group_name_H-M   'P 1'
#
loop_
_entity.id
_entity.type
_entity.pdbx_description
1 polymer ?
#
loop_
_entity_poly.entity_id
_entity_poly.type
_entity_poly.pdbx_seq_one_letter_code
_entity_poly.pdbx_strand_id
1 'polypeptide(L)'
;MSFSDASSFSLVRLNIGGNKFCTTVDTLTRREPDSMLAAMFSGRHTLCQDPKKGYIFVDRDGKHFRHILNWLRDGILPNLKDFVYSELLREAEYYQLLGLAEGIKAALSKRKEGEELVSELTRTDIIKCIQSERVRFRGVNLSGLDLSKLDMSFVDFSYACLKNVFFSRANLQCAKFKDVDAEGSIFHNATLRECEFTGANLRGALLAGANLQSANLQDACLIDCSFCGADLRSAHLQTADLTNANFEGANLEGANLKGAKLTNANLTGANLQRAYLRHVNLRDAHLDGARLDGANLLGAIR
;
A
#
# COMPACT_ATOMS: atom_id res chain seq x y z
N MET A 1 45.46 -29.87 53.60
CA MET A 1 44.22 -30.35 52.96
C MET A 1 43.91 -29.42 51.80
N SER A 2 44.11 -29.93 50.60
CA SER A 2 43.91 -29.24 49.32
C SER A 2 42.43 -29.20 48.96
N PHE A 3 41.85 -28.02 48.83
CA PHE A 3 40.65 -27.82 48.03
C PHE A 3 41.09 -27.22 46.69
N SER A 4 41.23 -28.09 45.69
CA SER A 4 41.36 -27.70 44.29
C SER A 4 39.97 -27.46 43.73
N ASP A 5 39.49 -26.22 43.82
CA ASP A 5 38.23 -25.83 43.20
C ASP A 5 38.50 -25.34 41.77
N ALA A 6 38.72 -26.29 40.87
CA ALA A 6 38.72 -26.05 39.43
C ALA A 6 37.31 -26.37 38.91
N SER A 7 36.37 -25.45 39.08
CA SER A 7 35.04 -25.53 38.46
C SER A 7 35.20 -25.37 36.93
N SER A 8 35.42 -26.50 36.27
CA SER A 8 35.64 -26.59 34.84
C SER A 8 34.45 -26.02 34.08
N PHE A 9 34.66 -24.97 33.29
CA PHE A 9 33.80 -24.65 32.16
C PHE A 9 33.86 -25.82 31.17
N SER A 10 33.00 -26.82 31.34
CA SER A 10 32.98 -28.02 30.49
C SER A 10 32.58 -27.61 29.07
N LEU A 11 33.58 -27.59 28.21
CA LEU A 11 33.47 -27.23 26.81
C LEU A 11 32.63 -28.29 26.08
N VAL A 12 31.62 -27.85 25.34
CA VAL A 12 30.72 -28.70 24.55
C VAL A 12 30.93 -28.43 23.07
N ARG A 13 31.19 -29.49 22.31
CA ARG A 13 31.24 -29.46 20.84
C ARG A 13 29.92 -29.98 20.29
N LEU A 14 29.29 -29.20 19.43
CA LEU A 14 28.00 -29.50 18.82
C LEU A 14 28.15 -29.54 17.30
N ASN A 15 27.44 -30.45 16.65
CA ASN A 15 27.31 -30.54 15.21
C ASN A 15 25.82 -30.57 14.86
N ILE A 16 25.28 -29.44 14.40
CA ILE A 16 23.86 -29.24 14.10
C ILE A 16 23.70 -29.14 12.58
N GLY A 17 23.07 -30.12 11.94
CA GLY A 17 22.87 -30.15 10.49
C GLY A 17 24.16 -30.04 9.67
N GLY A 18 25.28 -30.54 10.21
CA GLY A 18 26.61 -30.41 9.60
C GLY A 18 27.40 -29.16 10.02
N ASN A 19 26.80 -28.20 10.71
CA ASN A 19 27.46 -27.00 11.21
C ASN A 19 28.04 -27.23 12.61
N LYS A 20 29.34 -26.95 12.78
CA LYS A 20 30.06 -27.17 14.03
C LYS A 20 30.03 -25.93 14.92
N PHE A 21 29.70 -26.12 16.18
CA PHE A 21 29.69 -25.08 17.22
C PHE A 21 30.47 -25.53 18.45
N CYS A 22 30.97 -24.55 19.19
CA CYS A 22 31.64 -24.75 20.45
C CYS A 22 31.06 -23.78 21.48
N THR A 23 30.68 -24.30 22.65
CA THR A 23 30.07 -23.53 23.73
C THR A 23 30.36 -24.19 25.08
N THR A 24 29.75 -23.72 26.17
CA THR A 24 29.83 -24.34 27.50
C THR A 24 28.49 -24.98 27.87
N VAL A 25 28.51 -26.00 28.74
CA VAL A 25 27.26 -26.56 29.32
C VAL A 25 26.42 -25.44 29.94
N ASP A 26 27.08 -24.56 30.67
CA ASP A 26 26.48 -23.40 31.32
C ASP A 26 25.74 -22.46 30.34
N THR A 27 26.26 -22.23 29.13
CA THR A 27 25.53 -21.46 28.09
C THR A 27 24.22 -22.15 27.69
N LEU A 28 24.21 -23.48 27.64
CA LEU A 28 23.06 -24.27 27.20
C LEU A 28 22.01 -24.46 28.30
N THR A 29 22.40 -24.33 29.57
CA THR A 29 21.53 -24.66 30.72
C THR A 29 21.07 -23.45 31.52
N ARG A 30 21.82 -22.33 31.54
CA ARG A 30 21.59 -21.24 32.49
C ARG A 30 20.35 -20.40 32.20
N ARG A 31 20.15 -19.98 30.94
CA ARG A 31 19.09 -19.00 30.58
C ARG A 31 17.70 -19.61 30.56
N GLU A 32 17.59 -20.82 30.05
CA GLU A 32 16.34 -21.57 29.88
C GLU A 32 16.52 -22.97 30.48
N PRO A 33 16.48 -23.08 31.82
CA PRO A 33 16.79 -24.35 32.52
C PRO A 33 15.80 -25.47 32.21
N ASP A 34 14.60 -25.12 31.76
CA ASP A 34 13.54 -26.07 31.38
C ASP A 34 13.52 -26.40 29.88
N SER A 35 14.47 -25.84 29.10
CA SER A 35 14.56 -26.13 27.66
C SER A 35 15.03 -27.55 27.37
N MET A 36 14.77 -28.02 26.15
CA MET A 36 15.29 -29.29 25.66
C MET A 36 16.82 -29.33 25.73
N LEU A 37 17.50 -28.21 25.37
CA LEU A 37 18.96 -28.13 25.48
C LEU A 37 19.43 -28.28 26.93
N ALA A 38 18.78 -27.61 27.87
CA ALA A 38 19.13 -27.74 29.28
C ALA A 38 18.92 -29.17 29.79
N ALA A 39 17.80 -29.81 29.42
CA ALA A 39 17.55 -31.21 29.76
C ALA A 39 18.62 -32.14 29.18
N MET A 40 18.93 -32.01 27.88
CA MET A 40 19.94 -32.81 27.18
C MET A 40 21.32 -32.71 27.84
N PHE A 41 21.71 -31.52 28.28
CA PHE A 41 23.03 -31.26 28.87
C PHE A 41 23.03 -31.23 30.41
N SER A 42 21.92 -31.57 31.07
CA SER A 42 21.80 -31.71 32.54
C SER A 42 22.48 -32.97 33.10
N GLY A 43 22.97 -33.86 32.23
CA GLY A 43 23.55 -35.16 32.60
C GLY A 43 22.53 -36.28 32.81
N ARG A 44 21.24 -36.02 32.57
CA ARG A 44 20.14 -37.01 32.75
C ARG A 44 19.83 -37.85 31.51
N HIS A 45 20.36 -37.49 30.34
CA HIS A 45 20.09 -38.19 29.07
C HIS A 45 21.39 -38.62 28.39
N THR A 46 21.39 -39.81 27.80
CA THR A 46 22.49 -40.28 26.94
C THR A 46 22.32 -39.69 25.55
N LEU A 47 23.27 -38.86 25.13
CA LEU A 47 23.26 -38.24 23.80
C LEU A 47 24.23 -38.95 22.86
N CYS A 48 23.91 -38.96 21.57
CA CYS A 48 24.81 -39.45 20.54
C CYS A 48 26.02 -38.51 20.41
N GLN A 49 27.21 -39.04 20.65
CA GLN A 49 28.48 -38.31 20.57
C GLN A 49 29.46 -39.04 19.65
N ASP A 50 30.04 -38.30 18.71
CA ASP A 50 31.16 -38.75 17.91
C ASP A 50 32.48 -38.19 18.51
N PRO A 51 33.52 -39.02 18.70
CA PRO A 51 34.78 -38.59 19.31
C PRO A 51 35.46 -37.40 18.63
N LYS A 52 35.27 -37.24 17.31
CA LYS A 52 35.86 -36.15 16.50
C LYS A 52 34.90 -34.99 16.26
N LYS A 53 33.58 -35.26 16.15
CA LYS A 53 32.57 -34.27 15.77
C LYS A 53 31.77 -33.71 16.95
N GLY A 54 31.87 -34.29 18.15
CA GLY A 54 31.09 -33.90 19.32
C GLY A 54 29.67 -34.46 19.29
N TYR A 55 28.72 -33.78 19.96
CA TYR A 55 27.31 -34.17 19.93
C TYR A 55 26.69 -33.87 18.57
N ILE A 56 25.96 -34.82 17.98
CA ILE A 56 25.46 -34.73 16.60
C ILE A 56 23.92 -34.64 16.56
N PHE A 57 23.42 -33.66 15.80
CA PHE A 57 22.00 -33.44 15.52
C PHE A 57 21.83 -33.35 13.99
N VAL A 58 21.60 -34.50 13.34
CA VAL A 58 21.65 -34.61 11.86
C VAL A 58 20.49 -33.87 11.19
N ASP A 59 19.28 -33.95 11.75
CA ASP A 59 18.05 -33.45 11.11
C ASP A 59 17.67 -32.01 11.49
N ARG A 60 18.61 -31.23 12.04
CA ARG A 60 18.34 -29.86 12.53
C ARG A 60 19.07 -28.79 11.74
N ASP A 61 18.50 -27.60 11.68
CA ASP A 61 19.07 -26.53 10.89
C ASP A 61 20.21 -25.80 11.61
N GLY A 62 21.44 -26.14 11.22
CA GLY A 62 22.63 -25.47 11.74
C GLY A 62 22.77 -24.00 11.32
N LYS A 63 22.11 -23.53 10.25
CA LYS A 63 22.18 -22.14 9.80
C LYS A 63 21.66 -21.18 10.87
N HIS A 64 20.54 -21.54 11.51
CA HIS A 64 19.87 -20.70 12.51
C HIS A 64 20.40 -20.92 13.93
N PHE A 65 21.06 -22.05 14.18
CA PHE A 65 21.56 -22.39 15.52
C PHE A 65 22.56 -21.37 16.09
N ARG A 66 23.27 -20.62 15.23
CA ARG A 66 24.12 -19.50 15.67
C ARG A 66 23.32 -18.43 16.42
N HIS A 67 22.10 -18.13 15.97
CA HIS A 67 21.23 -17.14 16.59
C HIS A 67 20.73 -17.61 17.96
N ILE A 68 20.40 -18.91 18.08
CA ILE A 68 20.06 -19.54 19.36
C ILE A 68 21.21 -19.41 20.35
N LEU A 69 22.44 -19.75 19.94
CA LEU A 69 23.60 -19.63 20.82
C LEU A 69 23.88 -18.20 21.28
N ASN A 70 23.76 -17.23 20.39
CA ASN A 70 23.96 -15.84 20.75
C ASN A 70 22.89 -15.39 21.76
N TRP A 71 21.62 -15.68 21.48
CA TRP A 71 20.53 -15.36 22.39
C TRP A 71 20.68 -16.05 23.76
N LEU A 72 21.12 -17.31 23.82
CA LEU A 72 21.40 -17.98 25.08
C LEU A 72 22.47 -17.25 25.91
N ARG A 73 23.45 -16.62 25.25
CA ARG A 73 24.52 -15.86 25.91
C ARG A 73 24.03 -14.51 26.40
N ASP A 74 23.55 -13.66 25.50
CA ASP A 74 23.27 -12.25 25.80
C ASP A 74 21.78 -11.92 25.99
N GLY A 75 20.87 -12.77 25.49
CA GLY A 75 19.42 -12.57 25.56
C GLY A 75 18.88 -11.62 24.50
N ILE A 76 19.73 -11.17 23.57
CA ILE A 76 19.38 -10.17 22.56
C ILE A 76 18.84 -10.91 21.34
N LEU A 77 17.65 -10.48 20.87
CA LEU A 77 17.10 -10.99 19.62
C LEU A 77 17.94 -10.50 18.42
N PRO A 78 18.32 -11.39 17.49
CA PRO A 78 19.08 -10.98 16.31
C PRO A 78 18.21 -10.10 15.42
N ASN A 79 18.76 -9.07 14.78
CA ASN A 79 18.02 -8.27 13.80
C ASN A 79 17.97 -8.99 12.45
N LEU A 80 16.83 -9.62 12.14
CA LEU A 80 16.64 -10.47 10.96
C LEU A 80 15.40 -10.04 10.13
N LYS A 81 15.30 -10.55 8.91
CA LYS A 81 14.10 -10.44 8.06
C LYS A 81 13.02 -11.43 8.52
N ASP A 82 11.75 -11.14 8.24
CA ASP A 82 10.62 -11.89 8.81
C ASP A 82 10.56 -13.36 8.38
N PHE A 83 10.95 -13.65 7.14
CA PHE A 83 11.05 -15.04 6.69
C PHE A 83 12.07 -15.83 7.54
N VAL A 84 13.21 -15.21 7.88
CA VAL A 84 14.26 -15.81 8.72
C VAL A 84 13.80 -15.96 10.16
N TYR A 85 13.03 -15.01 10.70
CA TYR A 85 12.42 -15.16 12.03
C TYR A 85 11.45 -16.34 12.08
N SER A 86 10.70 -16.58 11.02
CA SER A 86 9.81 -17.73 10.93
C SER A 86 10.59 -19.06 10.94
N GLU A 87 11.76 -19.12 10.31
CA GLU A 87 12.65 -20.30 10.38
C GLU A 87 13.26 -20.46 11.77
N LEU A 88 13.75 -19.37 12.38
CA LEU A 88 14.32 -19.36 13.71
C LEU A 88 13.29 -19.75 14.78
N LEU A 89 12.02 -19.33 14.62
CA LEU A 89 10.93 -19.68 15.52
C LEU A 89 10.72 -21.20 15.57
N ARG A 90 10.75 -21.89 14.42
CA ARG A 90 10.62 -23.36 14.37
C ARG A 90 11.75 -24.06 15.14
N GLU A 91 12.97 -23.52 15.07
CA GLU A 91 14.09 -24.05 15.86
C GLU A 91 13.91 -23.75 17.36
N ALA A 92 13.50 -22.54 17.72
CA ALA A 92 13.26 -22.16 19.12
C ALA A 92 12.17 -23.02 19.78
N GLU A 93 11.08 -23.28 19.07
CA GLU A 93 9.99 -24.17 19.53
C GLU A 93 10.46 -25.61 19.65
N TYR A 94 11.25 -26.11 18.69
CA TYR A 94 11.83 -27.46 18.77
C TYR A 94 12.70 -27.64 20.01
N TYR A 95 13.62 -26.70 20.27
CA TYR A 95 14.48 -26.75 21.46
C TYR A 95 13.78 -26.33 22.75
N GLN A 96 12.47 -26.02 22.69
CA GLN A 96 11.66 -25.58 23.83
C GLN A 96 12.25 -24.36 24.54
N LEU A 97 12.76 -23.40 23.75
CA LEU A 97 13.29 -22.13 24.24
C LEU A 97 12.16 -21.10 24.29
N LEU A 98 11.34 -21.17 25.35
CA LEU A 98 10.09 -20.40 25.46
C LEU A 98 10.34 -18.89 25.37
N GLY A 99 11.31 -18.35 26.10
CA GLY A 99 11.62 -16.92 26.07
C GLY A 99 12.10 -16.43 24.69
N LEU A 100 12.81 -17.26 23.93
CA LEU A 100 13.20 -16.95 22.56
C LEU A 100 11.99 -16.98 21.63
N ALA A 101 11.14 -18.01 21.73
CA ALA A 101 9.95 -18.16 20.92
C ALA A 101 8.96 -17.01 21.17
N GLU A 102 8.71 -16.64 22.42
CA GLU A 102 7.90 -15.50 22.81
C GLU A 102 8.51 -14.18 22.32
N GLY A 103 9.81 -13.98 22.48
CA GLY A 103 10.51 -12.81 21.98
C GLY A 103 10.39 -12.64 20.47
N ILE A 104 10.51 -13.73 19.70
CA ILE A 104 10.31 -13.72 18.24
C ILE A 104 8.84 -13.46 17.89
N LYS A 105 7.88 -14.10 18.57
CA LYS A 105 6.45 -13.87 18.37
C LYS A 105 6.07 -12.42 18.66
N ALA A 106 6.61 -11.83 19.72
CA ALA A 106 6.41 -10.42 20.07
C ALA A 106 7.10 -9.46 19.08
N ALA A 107 8.27 -9.82 18.55
CA ALA A 107 8.93 -9.02 17.50
C ALA A 107 8.18 -9.08 16.17
N LEU A 108 7.65 -10.25 15.80
CA LEU A 108 6.79 -10.43 14.63
C LEU A 108 5.42 -9.75 14.84
N SER A 109 4.84 -9.81 16.04
CA SER A 109 3.58 -9.14 16.35
C SER A 109 3.75 -7.63 16.37
N LYS A 110 4.85 -7.08 16.90
CA LYS A 110 5.13 -5.62 16.82
C LYS A 110 5.36 -5.13 15.40
N ARG A 111 5.99 -5.96 14.55
CA ARG A 111 6.16 -5.65 13.12
C ARG A 111 4.82 -5.73 12.37
N LYS A 112 4.00 -6.73 12.70
CA LYS A 112 2.64 -6.85 12.21
C LYS A 112 1.74 -5.74 12.73
N GLU A 113 1.84 -5.32 13.99
CA GLU A 113 1.13 -4.16 14.54
C GLU A 113 1.57 -2.87 13.83
N GLY A 114 2.84 -2.75 13.41
CA GLY A 114 3.28 -1.67 12.52
C GLY A 114 2.65 -1.68 11.13
N GLU A 115 2.12 -2.82 10.66
CA GLU A 115 1.41 -3.00 9.39
C GLU A 115 -0.12 -3.16 9.55
N GLU A 116 -0.62 -3.53 10.74
CA GLU A 116 -2.03 -3.81 11.11
C GLU A 116 -2.66 -2.68 11.96
N LEU A 117 -1.88 -1.69 12.43
CA LEU A 117 -2.40 -0.47 13.09
C LEU A 117 -2.94 0.59 12.10
N VAL A 118 -3.10 0.27 10.82
CA VAL A 118 -4.08 0.98 10.00
C VAL A 118 -5.39 0.19 10.15
N SER A 119 -6.17 0.49 11.19
CA SER A 119 -7.61 0.30 11.07
C SER A 119 -8.01 1.00 9.77
N GLU A 120 -8.43 0.24 8.74
CA GLU A 120 -8.95 0.83 7.52
C GLU A 120 -9.98 1.88 7.93
N LEU A 121 -9.72 3.15 7.60
CA LEU A 121 -10.62 4.25 7.90
C LEU A 121 -12.02 3.84 7.44
N THR A 122 -12.97 3.68 8.34
CA THR A 122 -14.30 3.23 7.94
C THR A 122 -15.11 4.42 7.43
N ARG A 123 -16.17 4.17 6.65
CA ARG A 123 -17.14 5.22 6.27
C ARG A 123 -17.65 5.97 7.51
N THR A 124 -17.84 5.29 8.64
CA THR A 124 -18.27 5.90 9.90
C THR A 124 -17.24 6.87 10.47
N ASP A 125 -15.95 6.54 10.36
CA ASP A 125 -14.87 7.44 10.79
C ASP A 125 -14.83 8.70 9.90
N ILE A 126 -15.02 8.53 8.59
CA ILE A 126 -15.13 9.65 7.66
C ILE A 126 -16.30 10.57 8.01
N ILE A 127 -17.47 10.01 8.30
CA ILE A 127 -18.66 10.79 8.71
C ILE A 127 -18.38 11.58 9.99
N LYS A 128 -17.76 10.94 11.00
CA LYS A 128 -17.41 11.61 12.26
C LYS A 128 -16.43 12.76 12.02
N CYS A 129 -15.42 12.55 11.18
CA CYS A 129 -14.48 13.60 10.82
C CYS A 129 -15.19 14.78 10.15
N ILE A 130 -16.03 14.52 9.13
CA ILE A 130 -16.75 15.58 8.39
C ILE A 130 -17.58 16.46 9.33
N GLN A 131 -18.15 15.86 10.39
CA GLN A 131 -18.95 16.56 11.38
C GLN A 131 -18.12 17.40 12.38
N SER A 132 -16.82 17.14 12.55
CA SER A 132 -16.00 17.74 13.61
C SER A 132 -15.19 18.98 13.21
N GLU A 133 -15.59 19.67 12.13
CA GLU A 133 -15.00 20.90 11.58
C GLU A 133 -13.59 20.77 10.94
N ARG A 134 -13.55 21.03 9.61
CA ARG A 134 -12.38 21.11 8.70
C ARG A 134 -11.50 19.86 8.61
N VAL A 135 -11.95 18.91 7.80
CA VAL A 135 -11.23 17.67 7.53
C VAL A 135 -10.24 17.80 6.39
N ARG A 136 -9.04 17.25 6.61
CA ARG A 136 -8.05 17.00 5.55
C ARG A 136 -7.74 15.51 5.54
N PHE A 137 -7.98 14.88 4.40
CA PHE A 137 -7.63 13.49 4.11
C PHE A 137 -6.44 13.45 3.16
N ARG A 138 -5.37 14.18 3.51
CA ARG A 138 -4.16 14.19 2.68
C ARG A 138 -3.33 12.94 2.94
N GLY A 139 -2.92 12.24 1.87
CA GLY A 139 -2.03 11.09 1.99
C GLY A 139 -2.65 9.86 2.66
N VAL A 140 -3.95 9.86 2.96
CA VAL A 140 -4.62 8.73 3.60
C VAL A 140 -5.04 7.70 2.57
N ASN A 141 -5.16 6.44 2.99
CA ASN A 141 -5.76 5.39 2.18
C ASN A 141 -7.25 5.27 2.52
N LEU A 142 -8.10 5.54 1.53
CA LEU A 142 -9.55 5.40 1.60
C LEU A 142 -10.06 4.40 0.56
N SER A 143 -9.17 3.59 -0.02
CA SER A 143 -9.51 2.69 -1.12
C SER A 143 -10.68 1.76 -0.78
N GLY A 144 -11.56 1.55 -1.76
CA GLY A 144 -12.73 0.69 -1.63
C GLY A 144 -13.88 1.25 -0.79
N LEU A 145 -13.71 2.39 -0.11
CA LEU A 145 -14.78 2.94 0.72
C LEU A 145 -15.97 3.41 -0.12
N ASP A 146 -17.16 3.16 0.42
CA ASP A 146 -18.34 3.86 -0.05
C ASP A 146 -18.44 5.20 0.66
N LEU A 147 -18.28 6.31 -0.08
CA LEU A 147 -18.45 7.70 0.34
C LEU A 147 -19.59 8.39 -0.42
N SER A 148 -20.48 7.60 -1.03
CA SER A 148 -21.62 8.08 -1.81
C SER A 148 -22.53 8.96 -0.98
N LYS A 149 -23.11 9.99 -1.61
CA LYS A 149 -24.09 10.93 -1.03
C LYS A 149 -23.58 11.77 0.15
N LEU A 150 -22.31 11.67 0.53
CA LEU A 150 -21.75 12.51 1.60
C LEU A 150 -21.50 13.93 1.09
N ASP A 151 -21.60 14.90 1.98
CA ASP A 151 -21.07 16.24 1.75
C ASP A 151 -19.63 16.28 2.21
N MET A 152 -18.74 16.42 1.25
CA MET A 152 -17.30 16.54 1.39
C MET A 152 -16.81 17.74 0.58
N SER A 153 -17.66 18.77 0.45
CA SER A 153 -17.27 20.03 -0.16
C SER A 153 -16.08 20.64 0.59
N PHE A 154 -15.15 21.24 -0.16
CA PHE A 154 -13.93 21.85 0.37
C PHE A 154 -12.93 20.91 1.07
N VAL A 155 -13.17 19.59 1.06
CA VAL A 155 -12.26 18.61 1.68
C VAL A 155 -10.99 18.45 0.86
N ASP A 156 -9.85 18.33 1.53
CA ASP A 156 -8.56 18.12 0.89
C ASP A 156 -8.15 16.64 0.92
N PHE A 157 -8.25 15.97 -0.22
CA PHE A 157 -7.83 14.59 -0.50
C PHE A 157 -6.48 14.51 -1.23
N SER A 158 -5.71 15.60 -1.30
CA SER A 158 -4.48 15.60 -2.08
C SER A 158 -3.54 14.47 -1.63
N TYR A 159 -2.88 13.80 -2.56
CA TYR A 159 -1.96 12.68 -2.32
C TYR A 159 -2.62 11.42 -1.70
N ALA A 160 -3.95 11.38 -1.54
CA ALA A 160 -4.63 10.22 -0.99
C ALA A 160 -4.66 9.04 -1.97
N CYS A 161 -4.81 7.83 -1.43
CA CYS A 161 -5.18 6.65 -2.21
C CYS A 161 -6.70 6.51 -2.15
N LEU A 162 -7.36 6.79 -3.28
CA LEU A 162 -8.81 6.70 -3.49
C LEU A 162 -9.13 5.63 -4.54
N LYS A 163 -8.37 4.52 -4.60
CA LYS A 163 -8.68 3.46 -5.58
C LYS A 163 -10.05 2.85 -5.31
N ASN A 164 -10.85 2.69 -6.35
CA ASN A 164 -12.17 2.03 -6.29
C ASN A 164 -13.11 2.62 -5.22
N VAL A 165 -13.04 3.93 -4.95
CA VAL A 165 -13.91 4.59 -3.98
C VAL A 165 -15.23 4.98 -4.64
N PHE A 166 -16.34 4.80 -3.93
CA PHE A 166 -17.66 5.20 -4.41
C PHE A 166 -17.99 6.61 -3.94
N PHE A 167 -18.00 7.57 -4.86
CA PHE A 167 -18.42 8.96 -4.65
C PHE A 167 -19.77 9.26 -5.31
N SER A 168 -20.57 8.24 -5.61
CA SER A 168 -21.82 8.43 -6.35
C SER A 168 -22.74 9.41 -5.62
N ARG A 169 -23.19 10.46 -6.34
CA ARG A 169 -24.05 11.53 -5.80
C ARG A 169 -23.46 12.28 -4.60
N ALA A 170 -22.16 12.19 -4.34
CA ALA A 170 -21.50 12.97 -3.29
C ALA A 170 -21.39 14.44 -3.70
N ASN A 171 -21.43 15.34 -2.71
CA ASN A 171 -21.06 16.74 -2.91
C ASN A 171 -19.57 16.90 -2.62
N LEU A 172 -18.79 17.16 -3.66
CA LEU A 172 -17.34 17.33 -3.62
C LEU A 172 -16.93 18.72 -4.11
N GLN A 173 -17.87 19.67 -4.18
CA GLN A 173 -17.60 21.02 -4.67
C GLN A 173 -16.36 21.63 -4.00
N CYS A 174 -15.46 22.19 -4.80
CA CYS A 174 -14.20 22.80 -4.35
C CYS A 174 -13.27 21.87 -3.54
N ALA A 175 -13.47 20.55 -3.60
CA ALA A 175 -12.57 19.59 -2.98
C ALA A 175 -11.25 19.49 -3.76
N LYS A 176 -10.17 19.16 -3.04
CA LYS A 176 -8.83 19.06 -3.60
C LYS A 176 -8.43 17.60 -3.76
N PHE A 177 -7.98 17.27 -4.95
CA PHE A 177 -7.58 15.94 -5.40
C PHE A 177 -6.20 15.97 -6.08
N LYS A 178 -5.38 16.96 -5.74
CA LYS A 178 -4.05 17.11 -6.34
C LYS A 178 -3.23 15.84 -6.10
N ASP A 179 -2.65 15.28 -7.17
CA ASP A 179 -1.81 14.08 -7.14
C ASP A 179 -2.46 12.88 -6.40
N VAL A 180 -3.80 12.77 -6.46
CA VAL A 180 -4.54 11.65 -5.88
C VAL A 180 -4.44 10.41 -6.76
N ASP A 181 -4.51 9.22 -6.17
CA ASP A 181 -4.69 7.97 -6.90
C ASP A 181 -6.14 7.50 -6.78
N ALA A 182 -6.99 7.93 -7.71
CA ALA A 182 -8.42 7.62 -7.79
C ALA A 182 -8.75 6.62 -8.92
N GLU A 183 -7.82 5.72 -9.24
CA GLU A 183 -8.02 4.65 -10.22
C GLU A 183 -9.31 3.86 -9.92
N GLY A 184 -10.18 3.69 -10.93
CA GLY A 184 -11.42 2.93 -10.81
C GLY A 184 -12.49 3.54 -9.89
N SER A 185 -12.30 4.76 -9.39
CA SER A 185 -13.30 5.43 -8.54
C SER A 185 -14.59 5.78 -9.30
N ILE A 186 -15.71 5.82 -8.57
CA ILE A 186 -17.04 5.99 -9.15
C ILE A 186 -17.66 7.32 -8.68
N PHE A 187 -17.72 8.29 -9.57
CA PHE A 187 -18.26 9.64 -9.36
C PHE A 187 -19.63 9.86 -10.03
N HIS A 188 -20.40 8.79 -10.33
CA HIS A 188 -21.70 8.91 -10.99
C HIS A 188 -22.60 9.97 -10.33
N ASN A 189 -23.04 10.95 -11.12
CA ASN A 189 -23.89 12.06 -10.68
C ASN A 189 -23.34 12.84 -9.47
N ALA A 190 -22.02 12.83 -9.24
CA ALA A 190 -21.39 13.62 -8.17
C ALA A 190 -21.27 15.10 -8.56
N THR A 191 -21.24 15.98 -7.56
CA THR A 191 -20.94 17.41 -7.75
C THR A 191 -19.45 17.63 -7.56
N LEU A 192 -18.73 17.84 -8.65
CA LEU A 192 -17.27 18.04 -8.73
C LEU A 192 -16.89 19.45 -9.20
N ARG A 193 -17.81 20.41 -9.02
CA ARG A 193 -17.62 21.80 -9.46
C ARG A 193 -16.39 22.40 -8.79
N GLU A 194 -15.55 23.05 -9.59
CA GLU A 194 -14.37 23.78 -9.10
C GLU A 194 -13.37 22.89 -8.30
N CYS A 195 -13.39 21.57 -8.51
CA CYS A 195 -12.42 20.66 -7.89
C CYS A 195 -11.01 20.83 -8.48
N GLU A 196 -9.99 20.53 -7.68
CA GLU A 196 -8.57 20.55 -8.10
C GLU A 196 -8.04 19.11 -8.30
N PHE A 197 -8.04 18.59 -9.52
CA PHE A 197 -7.52 17.27 -9.93
C PHE A 197 -6.14 17.33 -10.62
N THR A 198 -5.37 18.41 -10.43
CA THR A 198 -4.07 18.55 -11.11
C THR A 198 -3.15 17.37 -10.78
N GLY A 199 -2.63 16.71 -11.81
CA GLY A 199 -1.74 15.55 -11.67
C GLY A 199 -2.39 14.27 -11.13
N ALA A 200 -3.72 14.25 -10.95
CA ALA A 200 -4.42 13.10 -10.42
C ALA A 200 -4.42 11.90 -11.38
N ASN A 201 -4.33 10.69 -10.82
CA ASN A 201 -4.62 9.45 -11.53
C ASN A 201 -6.09 9.08 -11.38
N LEU A 202 -6.88 9.20 -12.44
CA LEU A 202 -8.28 8.79 -12.50
C LEU A 202 -8.51 7.66 -13.49
N ARG A 203 -7.47 6.91 -13.88
CA ARG A 203 -7.59 5.84 -14.88
C ARG A 203 -8.80 4.93 -14.60
N GLY A 204 -9.65 4.74 -15.61
CA GLY A 204 -10.85 3.91 -15.52
C GLY A 204 -11.96 4.45 -14.61
N ALA A 205 -11.89 5.69 -14.14
CA ALA A 205 -12.91 6.26 -13.27
C ALA A 205 -14.24 6.48 -14.02
N LEU A 206 -15.35 6.35 -13.28
CA LEU A 206 -16.70 6.46 -13.82
C LEU A 206 -17.36 7.78 -13.39
N LEU A 207 -17.45 8.74 -14.29
CA LEU A 207 -17.95 10.11 -14.05
C LEU A 207 -19.25 10.41 -14.83
N ALA A 208 -19.99 9.39 -15.26
CA ALA A 208 -21.25 9.59 -15.99
C ALA A 208 -22.24 10.48 -15.21
N GLY A 209 -22.76 11.51 -15.88
CA GLY A 209 -23.67 12.51 -15.31
C GLY A 209 -23.07 13.40 -14.22
N ALA A 210 -21.76 13.31 -13.93
CA ALA A 210 -21.12 14.16 -12.93
C ALA A 210 -21.05 15.61 -13.39
N ASN A 211 -21.05 16.55 -12.43
CA ASN A 211 -20.90 17.97 -12.70
C ASN A 211 -19.47 18.43 -12.37
N LEU A 212 -18.62 18.54 -13.39
CA LEU A 212 -17.24 19.02 -13.34
C LEU A 212 -17.08 20.46 -13.84
N GLN A 213 -18.14 21.29 -13.76
CA GLN A 213 -18.05 22.68 -14.22
C GLN A 213 -16.89 23.41 -13.54
N SER A 214 -16.02 24.04 -14.35
CA SER A 214 -14.82 24.75 -13.91
C SER A 214 -13.82 23.90 -13.10
N ALA A 215 -13.90 22.57 -13.14
CA ALA A 215 -12.93 21.70 -12.48
C ALA A 215 -11.55 21.79 -13.17
N ASN A 216 -10.48 21.71 -12.38
CA ASN A 216 -9.12 21.72 -12.88
C ASN A 216 -8.55 20.30 -12.96
N LEU A 217 -8.56 19.72 -14.16
CA LEU A 217 -8.04 18.40 -14.51
C LEU A 217 -6.73 18.49 -15.32
N GLN A 218 -6.01 19.61 -15.21
CA GLN A 218 -4.74 19.79 -15.90
C GLN A 218 -3.75 18.68 -15.53
N ASP A 219 -3.03 18.14 -16.51
CA ASP A 219 -2.02 17.09 -16.33
C ASP A 219 -2.57 15.78 -15.70
N ALA A 220 -3.89 15.60 -15.60
CA ALA A 220 -4.50 14.39 -15.04
C ALA A 220 -4.42 13.20 -16.01
N CYS A 221 -4.29 12.00 -15.46
CA CYS A 221 -4.44 10.74 -16.19
C CYS A 221 -5.92 10.32 -16.15
N LEU A 222 -6.59 10.39 -17.31
CA LEU A 222 -8.02 10.14 -17.48
C LEU A 222 -8.26 9.04 -18.53
N ILE A 223 -7.28 8.13 -18.65
CA ILE A 223 -7.31 7.04 -19.63
C ILE A 223 -8.45 6.08 -19.26
N ASP A 224 -9.22 5.65 -20.26
CA ASP A 224 -10.35 4.73 -20.10
C ASP A 224 -11.49 5.26 -19.19
N CYS A 225 -11.56 6.57 -18.94
CA CYS A 225 -12.62 7.19 -18.13
C CYS A 225 -13.97 7.27 -18.87
N SER A 226 -15.07 7.22 -18.12
CA SER A 226 -16.42 7.50 -18.63
C SER A 226 -16.92 8.86 -18.15
N PHE A 227 -17.20 9.77 -19.08
CA PHE A 227 -17.82 11.08 -18.88
C PHE A 227 -19.19 11.18 -19.58
N CYS A 228 -19.87 10.07 -19.87
CA CYS A 228 -21.16 10.07 -20.58
C CYS A 228 -22.15 11.05 -19.93
N GLY A 229 -22.65 12.01 -20.71
CA GLY A 229 -23.59 13.04 -20.25
C GLY A 229 -23.08 13.93 -19.11
N ALA A 230 -21.78 13.94 -18.80
CA ALA A 230 -21.20 14.80 -17.77
C ALA A 230 -21.16 16.27 -18.20
N ASP A 231 -21.19 17.18 -17.23
CA ASP A 231 -21.06 18.62 -17.44
C ASP A 231 -19.63 19.07 -17.12
N LEU A 232 -18.83 19.35 -18.14
CA LEU A 232 -17.45 19.85 -18.06
C LEU A 232 -17.32 21.29 -18.56
N ARG A 233 -18.40 22.09 -18.49
CA ARG A 233 -18.36 23.49 -18.93
C ARG A 233 -17.21 24.25 -18.26
N SER A 234 -16.42 24.95 -19.05
CA SER A 234 -15.24 25.70 -18.60
C SER A 234 -14.20 24.87 -17.83
N ALA A 235 -14.21 23.54 -17.91
CA ALA A 235 -13.20 22.71 -17.24
C ALA A 235 -11.80 22.92 -17.86
N HIS A 236 -10.76 22.80 -17.04
CA HIS A 236 -9.36 22.88 -17.47
C HIS A 236 -8.81 21.47 -17.67
N LEU A 237 -8.55 21.09 -18.92
CA LEU A 237 -8.08 19.76 -19.35
C LEU A 237 -6.75 19.86 -20.10
N GLN A 238 -6.01 20.97 -19.94
CA GLN A 238 -4.72 21.14 -20.60
C GLN A 238 -3.81 19.96 -20.29
N THR A 239 -3.15 19.45 -21.33
CA THR A 239 -2.15 18.36 -21.24
C THR A 239 -2.63 17.06 -20.57
N ALA A 240 -3.93 16.91 -20.30
CA ALA A 240 -4.51 15.70 -19.74
C ALA A 240 -4.44 14.52 -20.73
N ASP A 241 -4.32 13.30 -20.20
CA ASP A 241 -4.36 12.07 -20.99
C ASP A 241 -5.78 11.51 -21.01
N LEU A 242 -6.51 11.75 -22.11
CA LEU A 242 -7.89 11.34 -22.33
C LEU A 242 -7.98 10.16 -23.31
N THR A 243 -6.91 9.37 -23.43
CA THR A 243 -6.87 8.21 -24.32
C THR A 243 -8.02 7.25 -23.99
N ASN A 244 -8.79 6.83 -25.00
CA ASN A 244 -9.99 6.00 -24.88
C ASN A 244 -11.12 6.56 -23.97
N ALA A 245 -11.08 7.84 -23.58
CA ALA A 245 -12.12 8.40 -22.72
C ALA A 245 -13.46 8.53 -23.46
N ASN A 246 -14.57 8.23 -22.78
CA ASN A 246 -15.92 8.32 -23.34
C ASN A 246 -16.63 9.61 -22.90
N PHE A 247 -16.82 10.55 -23.82
CA PHE A 247 -17.53 11.81 -23.65
C PHE A 247 -18.89 11.84 -24.37
N GLU A 248 -19.50 10.70 -24.66
CA GLU A 248 -20.77 10.64 -25.36
C GLU A 248 -21.83 11.55 -24.70
N GLY A 249 -22.36 12.50 -25.47
CA GLY A 249 -23.35 13.48 -25.01
C GLY A 249 -22.87 14.44 -23.91
N ALA A 250 -21.57 14.49 -23.58
CA ALA A 250 -21.03 15.36 -22.55
C ALA A 250 -21.04 16.84 -22.99
N ASN A 251 -21.12 17.75 -22.01
CA ASN A 251 -21.06 19.19 -22.25
C ASN A 251 -19.67 19.74 -21.92
N LEU A 252 -18.86 20.03 -22.94
CA LEU A 252 -17.53 20.64 -22.83
C LEU A 252 -17.52 22.10 -23.32
N GLU A 253 -18.65 22.82 -23.28
CA GLU A 253 -18.69 24.22 -23.74
C GLU A 253 -17.65 25.07 -23.00
N GLY A 254 -16.78 25.75 -23.75
CA GLY A 254 -15.72 26.59 -23.20
C GLY A 254 -14.58 25.84 -22.49
N ALA A 255 -14.58 24.50 -22.49
CA ALA A 255 -13.51 23.72 -21.85
C ALA A 255 -12.16 23.95 -22.54
N ASN A 256 -11.08 23.92 -21.76
CA ASN A 256 -9.73 24.10 -22.27
C ASN A 256 -9.01 22.76 -22.42
N LEU A 257 -8.96 22.23 -23.64
CA LEU A 257 -8.30 20.96 -23.98
C LEU A 257 -6.93 21.16 -24.65
N LYS A 258 -6.30 22.33 -24.50
CA LYS A 258 -5.02 22.62 -25.18
C LYS A 258 -3.99 21.52 -24.90
N GLY A 259 -3.51 20.87 -25.97
CA GLY A 259 -2.51 19.81 -25.89
C GLY A 259 -2.96 18.52 -25.20
N ALA A 260 -4.26 18.34 -24.92
CA ALA A 260 -4.78 17.08 -24.40
C ALA A 260 -4.63 15.94 -25.42
N LYS A 261 -4.43 14.71 -24.93
CA LYS A 261 -4.36 13.51 -25.78
C LYS A 261 -5.75 12.89 -25.90
N LEU A 262 -6.34 12.90 -27.09
CA LEU A 262 -7.68 12.38 -27.36
C LEU A 262 -7.68 11.13 -28.27
N THR A 263 -6.58 10.37 -28.29
CA THR A 263 -6.50 9.14 -29.09
C THR A 263 -7.64 8.19 -28.72
N ASN A 264 -8.44 7.79 -29.70
CA ASN A 264 -9.64 6.94 -29.52
C ASN A 264 -10.71 7.50 -28.57
N ALA A 265 -10.71 8.81 -28.28
CA ALA A 265 -11.74 9.39 -27.43
C ALA A 265 -13.10 9.41 -28.16
N ASN A 266 -14.16 9.00 -27.47
CA ASN A 266 -15.52 9.08 -28.01
C ASN A 266 -16.16 10.43 -27.65
N LEU A 267 -16.29 11.34 -28.61
CA LEU A 267 -16.94 12.65 -28.46
C LEU A 267 -18.29 12.71 -29.20
N THR A 268 -18.89 11.55 -29.48
CA THR A 268 -20.19 11.46 -30.18
C THR A 268 -21.26 12.29 -29.45
N GLY A 269 -21.91 13.21 -30.17
CA GLY A 269 -22.93 14.10 -29.62
C GLY A 269 -22.44 15.10 -28.57
N ALA A 270 -21.13 15.21 -28.31
CA ALA A 270 -20.58 16.10 -27.30
C ALA A 270 -20.71 17.57 -27.72
N ASN A 271 -20.95 18.46 -26.75
CA ASN A 271 -20.94 19.90 -26.98
C ASN A 271 -19.55 20.47 -26.72
N LEU A 272 -18.80 20.78 -27.78
CA LEU A 272 -17.47 21.40 -27.74
C LEU A 272 -17.51 22.87 -28.17
N GLN A 273 -18.68 23.52 -28.13
CA GLN A 273 -18.79 24.93 -28.52
C GLN A 273 -17.83 25.79 -27.71
N ARG A 274 -17.12 26.71 -28.37
CA ARG A 274 -16.12 27.60 -27.75
C ARG A 274 -14.97 26.87 -27.02
N ALA A 275 -14.81 25.56 -27.18
CA ALA A 275 -13.72 24.82 -26.54
C ALA A 275 -12.36 25.22 -27.14
N TYR A 276 -11.30 25.17 -26.32
CA TYR A 276 -9.93 25.43 -26.76
C TYR A 276 -9.23 24.13 -27.10
N LEU A 277 -9.17 23.79 -28.39
CA LEU A 277 -8.60 22.55 -28.94
C LEU A 277 -7.25 22.77 -29.64
N ARG A 278 -6.50 23.79 -29.22
CA ARG A 278 -5.19 24.10 -29.83
C ARG A 278 -4.20 22.96 -29.59
N HIS A 279 -3.49 22.57 -30.65
CA HIS A 279 -2.46 21.51 -30.62
C HIS A 279 -2.99 20.13 -30.17
N VAL A 280 -4.27 19.86 -30.42
CA VAL A 280 -4.90 18.56 -30.14
C VAL A 280 -4.89 17.68 -31.39
N ASN A 281 -4.62 16.38 -31.23
CA ASN A 281 -4.78 15.40 -32.29
C ASN A 281 -6.18 14.76 -32.20
N LEU A 282 -6.98 14.91 -33.25
CA LEU A 282 -8.35 14.43 -33.36
C LEU A 282 -8.51 13.29 -34.40
N ARG A 283 -7.44 12.81 -35.03
CA ARG A 283 -7.51 11.80 -36.12
C ARG A 283 -8.26 10.54 -35.73
N ASP A 284 -8.06 10.09 -34.50
CA ASP A 284 -8.64 8.85 -33.98
C ASP A 284 -9.83 9.11 -33.03
N ALA A 285 -10.31 10.35 -32.94
CA ALA A 285 -11.44 10.70 -32.06
C ALA A 285 -12.77 10.57 -32.81
N HIS A 286 -13.79 10.00 -32.16
CA HIS A 286 -15.14 9.89 -32.74
C HIS A 286 -15.91 11.18 -32.50
N LEU A 287 -16.29 11.89 -33.56
CA LEU A 287 -16.90 13.23 -33.49
C LEU A 287 -18.33 13.28 -34.08
N ASP A 288 -18.97 12.13 -34.29
CA ASP A 288 -20.30 12.05 -34.89
C ASP A 288 -21.31 12.88 -34.09
N GLY A 289 -21.92 13.89 -34.72
CA GLY A 289 -22.86 14.80 -34.05
C GLY A 289 -22.24 15.76 -33.02
N ALA A 290 -20.92 15.81 -32.89
CA ALA A 290 -20.25 16.75 -31.98
C ALA A 290 -20.42 18.20 -32.46
N ARG A 291 -20.70 19.12 -31.53
CA ARG A 291 -20.90 20.55 -31.82
C ARG A 291 -19.62 21.34 -31.58
N LEU A 292 -19.03 21.91 -32.62
CA LEU A 292 -17.73 22.61 -32.57
C LEU A 292 -17.82 24.12 -32.83
N ASP A 293 -19.02 24.71 -32.78
CA ASP A 293 -19.21 26.13 -33.10
C ASP A 293 -18.36 27.03 -32.20
N GLY A 294 -17.53 27.87 -32.82
CA GLY A 294 -16.62 28.76 -32.10
C GLY A 294 -15.44 28.07 -31.40
N ALA A 295 -15.24 26.77 -31.58
CA ALA A 295 -14.09 26.06 -31.02
C ALA A 295 -12.77 26.55 -31.65
N ASN A 296 -11.74 26.73 -30.83
CA ASN A 296 -10.42 27.15 -31.29
C ASN A 296 -9.56 25.94 -31.67
N LEU A 297 -9.44 25.69 -32.96
CA LEU A 297 -8.76 24.53 -33.53
C LEU A 297 -7.36 24.84 -34.07
N LEU A 298 -6.78 25.98 -33.70
CA LEU A 298 -5.49 26.39 -34.24
C LEU A 298 -4.39 25.36 -33.90
N GLY A 299 -3.77 24.78 -34.93
CA GLY A 299 -2.77 23.74 -34.78
C GLY A 299 -3.33 22.36 -34.36
N ALA A 300 -4.65 22.18 -34.36
CA ALA A 300 -5.25 20.87 -34.22
C ALA A 300 -5.00 20.04 -35.49
N ILE A 301 -4.74 18.76 -35.32
CA ILE A 301 -4.61 17.80 -36.41
C ILE A 301 -5.91 17.00 -36.47
N ARG A 302 -6.48 16.88 -37.66
CA ARG A 302 -7.70 16.13 -37.94
C ARG A 302 -7.41 15.01 -38.91
#